data_AF-Q8CLY9-F1
#
_entry.id   AF-Q8CLY9-F1
#
_cell.length_a   1.000
_cell.length_b   1.000
_cell.length_c   1.000
_cell.angle_alpha   90.00
_cell.angle_beta   90.00
_cell.angle_gamma   90.00
#
_symmetry.space_group_name_H-M   'P 1'
#
loop_
_entity.id
_entity.type
_entity.pdbx_description
1 polymer ?
#
loop_
_entity_poly.entity_id
_entity_poly.type
_entity_poly.pdbx_seq_one_letter_code
_entity_poly.pdbx_strand_id
1 'polypeptide(L)' 'MTRREVIVFLENQGAIVQGYVSSQTEILLAGHKQLDLFEPDKRSRKYEAALSRIATGQAITILSEEAFFNLVKTSQI' A
#
# COMPACT_ATOMS: atom_id res chain seq x y z
N MET A 1 13.56 3.00 2.80
CA MET A 1 13.21 4.31 2.18
C MET A 1 12.24 5.02 3.10
N THR A 2 12.33 6.34 3.19
CA THR A 2 11.35 7.16 3.91
C THR A 2 10.05 7.25 3.11
N ARG A 3 8.94 7.57 3.78
CA ARG A 3 7.63 7.81 3.12
C ARG A 3 7.75 8.81 1.97
N ARG A 4 8.57 9.85 2.12
CA ARG A 4 8.76 10.90 1.11
C ARG A 4 9.50 10.38 -0.12
N GLU A 5 10.55 9.58 0.07
CA GLU A 5 11.29 8.95 -1.04
C GLU A 5 10.40 8.01 -1.84
N VAL A 6 9.53 7.24 -1.16
CA VAL A 6 8.57 6.35 -1.82
C VAL A 6 7.55 7.11 -2.64
N ILE A 7 7.00 8.21 -2.09
CA ILE A 7 6.05 9.08 -2.81
C ILE A 7 6.72 9.64 -4.06
N VAL A 8 7.91 10.24 -3.93
CA VAL A 8 8.63 10.84 -5.06
C VAL A 8 8.97 9.79 -6.12
N PHE A 9 9.39 8.58 -5.71
CA PHE A 9 9.65 7.50 -6.66
C PHE A 9 8.38 7.13 -7.45
N LEU A 10 7.26 6.95 -6.78
CA LEU A 10 5.98 6.59 -7.40
C LEU A 10 5.49 7.71 -8.35
N GLU A 11 5.57 8.96 -7.92
CA GLU A 11 5.21 10.13 -8.73
C GLU A 11 6.10 10.24 -9.97
N ASN A 12 7.40 9.96 -9.86
CA ASN A 12 8.32 9.91 -11.01
C ASN A 12 7.99 8.80 -12.01
N GLN A 13 7.31 7.74 -11.57
CA GLN A 13 6.79 6.67 -12.43
C GLN A 13 5.38 6.98 -12.98
N GLY A 14 4.84 8.18 -12.71
CA GLY A 14 3.52 8.61 -13.16
C GLY A 14 2.35 8.17 -12.27
N ALA A 15 2.63 7.61 -11.09
CA ALA A 15 1.58 7.21 -10.15
C ALA A 15 1.07 8.40 -9.31
N ILE A 16 -0.22 8.37 -8.98
CA ILE A 16 -0.84 9.35 -8.07
C ILE A 16 -0.90 8.74 -6.67
N VAL A 17 -0.20 9.35 -5.71
CA VAL A 17 -0.17 8.84 -4.32
C VAL A 17 -1.16 9.60 -3.45
N GLN A 18 -2.11 8.88 -2.86
CA GLN A 18 -3.10 9.44 -1.94
C GLN A 18 -2.94 8.90 -0.52
N GLY A 19 -3.28 9.73 0.47
CA GLY A 19 -3.24 9.37 1.90
C GLY A 19 -4.40 8.48 2.35
N TYR A 20 -5.38 8.23 1.49
CA TYR A 20 -6.65 7.55 1.77
C TYR A 20 -7.01 6.57 0.62
N VAL A 21 -7.94 5.65 0.88
CA VAL A 21 -8.46 4.72 -0.13
C VAL A 21 -9.72 5.34 -0.76
N SER A 22 -9.74 5.43 -2.08
CA SER A 22 -10.82 5.98 -2.90
C SER A 22 -11.35 4.94 -3.90
N SER A 23 -12.41 5.28 -4.63
CA SER A 23 -12.95 4.45 -5.72
C SER A 23 -12.02 4.34 -6.93
N GLN A 24 -10.99 5.19 -6.99
CA GLN A 24 -9.96 5.18 -8.03
C GLN A 24 -8.66 4.52 -7.56
N THR A 25 -8.62 4.01 -6.33
CA THR A 25 -7.43 3.34 -5.82
C THR A 25 -7.25 1.98 -6.50
N GLU A 26 -6.15 1.83 -7.23
CA GLU A 26 -5.75 0.55 -7.85
C GLU A 26 -4.80 -0.25 -6.96
N ILE A 27 -3.92 0.44 -6.22
CA ILE A 27 -2.88 -0.20 -5.39
C ILE A 27 -2.92 0.38 -3.98
N LEU A 28 -3.03 -0.50 -2.98
CA LEU A 28 -2.79 -0.18 -1.58
C LEU A 28 -1.39 -0.63 -1.18
N LEU A 29 -0.50 0.33 -0.93
CA LEU A 29 0.80 0.06 -0.30
C LEU A 29 0.61 -0.13 1.21
N ALA A 30 0.69 -1.37 1.68
CA ALA A 30 0.58 -1.74 3.08
C ALA A 30 1.98 -1.76 3.73
N GLY A 31 2.22 -0.81 4.63
CA GLY A 31 3.42 -0.77 5.46
C GLY A 31 3.53 -1.96 6.40
N HIS A 32 4.73 -2.18 6.96
CA HIS A 32 4.97 -3.22 7.96
C HIS A 32 3.92 -3.17 9.07
N LYS A 33 3.14 -4.24 9.18
CA LYS A 33 2.29 -4.48 10.34
C LYS A 33 3.23 -4.82 11.48
N GLN A 34 3.41 -3.91 12.42
CA GLN A 34 3.93 -4.31 13.72
C GLN A 34 2.92 -5.33 14.26
N LEU A 35 3.31 -6.60 14.30
CA LEU A 35 2.57 -7.63 15.00
C LEU A 35 2.59 -7.21 16.46
N ASP A 36 1.57 -6.48 16.87
CA ASP A 36 1.31 -6.28 18.28
C ASP A 36 0.99 -7.67 18.83
N LEU A 37 1.88 -8.20 19.67
CA LEU A 37 1.73 -9.51 20.31
C LEU A 37 0.44 -9.60 21.14
N PHE A 38 -0.17 -8.45 21.46
CA PHE A 38 -1.40 -8.35 22.23
C PHE A 38 -2.64 -8.07 21.37
N GLU A 39 -2.48 -7.58 20.14
CA GLU A 39 -3.59 -7.26 19.24
C GLU A 39 -3.30 -7.68 17.79
N PRO A 40 -3.23 -9.00 17.50
CA PRO A 40 -2.93 -9.52 16.16
C PRO A 40 -3.95 -9.08 15.10
N ASP A 41 -5.15 -8.69 15.51
CA ASP A 41 -6.26 -8.30 14.64
C ASP A 41 -6.40 -6.79 14.41
N LYS A 42 -5.48 -5.94 14.93
CA LYS A 42 -5.51 -4.50 14.66
C LYS A 42 -5.07 -4.20 13.23
N ARG A 43 -5.96 -4.49 12.27
CA ARG A 43 -5.80 -4.15 10.86
C ARG A 43 -5.94 -2.64 10.74
N SER A 44 -5.12 -2.01 9.90
CA SER A 44 -5.24 -0.57 9.70
C SER A 44 -6.60 -0.24 9.08
N ARG A 45 -7.21 0.90 9.44
CA ARG A 45 -8.48 1.36 8.83
C ARG A 45 -8.41 1.44 7.29
N LYS A 46 -7.20 1.66 6.74
CA LYS A 46 -6.96 1.67 5.28
C LYS A 46 -7.06 0.28 4.66
N TYR A 47 -6.56 -0.72 5.37
CA TYR A 47 -6.65 -2.11 4.95
C TYR A 47 -8.11 -2.59 4.96
N GLU A 48 -8.86 -2.27 6.01
CA GLU A 48 -10.30 -2.56 6.07
C GLU A 48 -11.07 -1.84 4.97
N ALA A 49 -10.77 -0.57 4.71
CA ALA A 49 -11.40 0.21 3.64
C ALA A 49 -11.08 -0.34 2.24
N ALA A 50 -9.90 -0.95 2.04
CA ALA A 50 -9.56 -1.64 0.79
C ALA A 50 -10.28 -2.98 0.68
N LEU A 51 -10.31 -3.78 1.76
CA LEU A 51 -11.06 -5.05 1.79
C LEU A 51 -12.56 -4.84 1.52
N SER A 52 -13.16 -3.82 2.12
CA SER A 52 -14.56 -3.48 1.88
C SER A 52 -14.81 -3.17 0.39
N ARG A 53 -13.90 -2.45 -0.26
CA ARG A 53 -14.01 -2.14 -1.70
C ARG A 53 -13.75 -3.34 -2.61
N ILE A 54 -12.83 -4.21 -2.22
CA ILE A 54 -12.64 -5.51 -2.89
C ILE A 54 -13.93 -6.32 -2.81
N ALA A 55 -14.59 -6.34 -1.65
CA ALA A 55 -15.88 -6.99 -1.48
C ALA A 55 -17.01 -6.34 -2.32
N THR A 56 -16.92 -5.05 -2.63
CA THR A 56 -17.84 -4.38 -3.58
C THR A 56 -17.47 -4.60 -5.06
N GLY A 57 -16.43 -5.38 -5.36
CA GLY A 57 -16.01 -5.71 -6.73
C GLY A 57 -14.95 -4.78 -7.34
N GLN A 58 -14.35 -3.88 -6.55
CA GLN A 58 -13.23 -3.06 -7.03
C GLN A 58 -11.95 -3.89 -7.06
N ALA A 59 -11.24 -3.88 -8.19
CA ALA A 59 -9.94 -4.52 -8.31
C ALA A 59 -8.85 -3.67 -7.61
N ILE A 60 -8.63 -3.90 -6.32
CA ILE A 60 -7.55 -3.27 -5.55
C ILE A 60 -6.47 -4.31 -5.30
N THR A 61 -5.24 -4.03 -5.72
CA THR A 61 -4.06 -4.84 -5.41
C THR A 61 -3.46 -4.36 -4.09
N ILE A 62 -3.31 -5.27 -3.14
CA ILE A 62 -2.61 -4.96 -1.88
C ILE A 62 -1.16 -5.37 -2.03
N LEU A 63 -0.25 -4.40 -1.96
CA LEU A 63 1.19 -4.60 -2.06
C LEU A 63 1.84 -4.40 -0.70
N SER A 64 2.57 -5.39 -0.21
CA SER A 64 3.35 -5.26 1.03
C SER A 64 4.57 -4.36 0.81
N GLU A 65 5.03 -3.73 1.89
CA GLU A 65 6.25 -2.93 1.88
C GLU A 65 7.47 -3.72 1.38
N GLU A 66 7.61 -4.98 1.79
CA GLU A 66 8.67 -5.87 1.33
C GLU A 66 8.60 -6.14 -0.18
N ALA A 67 7.41 -6.48 -0.70
CA ALA A 67 7.22 -6.72 -2.12
C ALA A 67 7.51 -5.46 -2.95
N PHE A 68 7.11 -4.29 -2.45
CA PHE A 68 7.43 -3.01 -3.05
C PHE A 68 8.95 -2.74 -3.05
N PHE A 69 9.64 -2.98 -1.93
CA PHE A 69 11.09 -2.80 -1.88
C PHE A 69 11.82 -3.69 -2.88
N ASN A 70 11.40 -4.94 -3.06
CA ASN A 70 11.97 -5.85 -4.05
C ASN A 70 11.73 -5.34 -5.48
N LEU A 71 10.56 -4.78 -5.76
CA LEU A 71 10.23 -4.18 -7.06
C LEU A 71 11.09 -2.94 -7.34
N VAL A 72 11.25 -2.05 -6.36
CA VAL A 72 12.11 -0.86 -6.52
C VAL A 72 13.56 -1.25 -6.74
N LYS A 73 14.09 -2.23 -5.99
CA LYS A 73 15.47 -2.72 -6.15
C LYS A 73 15.74 -3.27 -7.55
N THR A 74 14.79 -4.05 -8.10
CA THR A 74 14.93 -4.62 -9.45
C THR A 74 14.80 -3.58 -10.55
N SER A 75 14.05 -2.51 -10.32
CA SER A 75 13.87 -1.41 -11.29
C SER A 75 15.04 -0.43 -11.37
N GLN A 76 16.01 -0.53 -10.46
CA GLN A 76 17.22 0.31 -10.42
C GLN A 76 18.47 -0.38 -11.01
N ILE A 77 18.33 -1.60 -11.54
CA ILE A 77 19.40 -2.37 -12.19
C ILE A 77 19.45 -2.06 -13.69
#